data_AF-A0A378RI36-F1
#
_entry.id   AF-A0A378RI36-F1
#
_cell.length_a   1.000
_cell.length_b   1.000
_cell.length_c   1.000
_cell.angle_alpha   90.00
_cell.angle_beta   90.00
_cell.angle_gamma   90.00
#
_symmetry.space_group_name_H-M   'P 1'
#
loop_
_entity.id
_entity.type
_entity.pdbx_description
1 polymer ?
#
loop_
_entity_poly.entity_id
_entity_poly.type
_entity_poly.pdbx_seq_one_letter_code
_entity_poly.pdbx_strand_id
1 'polypeptide(L)'
;MKKLYHYFVYLVLFFYCSFILLIQVYDQGYFKSETIQQIKENYALPFFEQNWSMFSPNPPMGNHYFLVQFSTVTQKSDLIDIQQLIRARSYSSFFSIDQRLKKYFSGCFNDIVKLQRNNIKIQDNPHISQGLESIVNYSKFVFQNQTDFQSLIQPQDSVFIKLFLVDEQLNTDIHLPKTYTTIYTELDKLFLIQQH
;
A
#
# COMPACT_ATOMS: atom_id res chain seq x y z
N MET A 1 -3.83 -37.90 -28.90
CA MET A 1 -3.39 -36.49 -28.81
C MET A 1 -3.57 -35.86 -27.43
N LYS A 2 -4.73 -35.96 -26.76
CA LYS A 2 -4.92 -35.39 -25.41
C LYS A 2 -3.86 -35.84 -24.38
N LYS A 3 -3.55 -37.14 -24.28
CA LYS A 3 -2.52 -37.64 -23.34
C LYS A 3 -1.12 -37.06 -23.61
N LEU A 4 -0.73 -36.94 -24.88
CA LEU A 4 0.56 -36.34 -25.27
C LEU A 4 0.63 -34.87 -24.86
N TYR A 5 -0.46 -34.12 -25.03
CA TYR A 5 -0.56 -32.73 -24.57
C TYR A 5 -0.46 -32.64 -23.03
N HIS A 6 -1.09 -33.54 -22.28
CA HIS A 6 -0.96 -33.54 -20.81
C HIS A 6 0.47 -33.82 -20.38
N TYR A 7 1.16 -34.80 -20.99
CA TYR A 7 2.57 -35.05 -20.70
C TYR A 7 3.46 -33.86 -21.04
N PHE A 8 3.19 -33.19 -22.17
CA PHE A 8 3.89 -31.96 -22.53
C PHE A 8 3.67 -30.85 -21.50
N VAL A 9 2.43 -30.62 -21.07
CA VAL A 9 2.11 -29.64 -20.02
C VAL A 9 2.79 -29.99 -18.69
N TYR A 10 2.76 -31.25 -18.27
CA TYR A 10 3.46 -31.68 -17.05
C TYR A 10 4.96 -31.48 -17.14
N LEU A 11 5.55 -31.76 -18.29
CA LEU A 11 6.97 -31.56 -18.54
C LEU A 11 7.35 -30.08 -18.48
N VAL A 12 6.56 -29.19 -19.11
CA VAL A 12 6.75 -27.73 -19.02
C VAL A 12 6.63 -27.25 -17.58
N LEU A 13 5.61 -27.70 -16.84
CA LEU A 13 5.42 -27.34 -15.43
C LEU A 13 6.57 -27.86 -14.55
N PHE A 14 7.07 -29.07 -14.81
CA PHE A 14 8.20 -29.65 -14.10
C PHE A 14 9.47 -28.82 -14.28
N PHE A 15 9.78 -28.43 -15.53
CA PHE A 15 10.92 -27.56 -15.81
C PHE A 15 10.77 -26.18 -15.16
N TYR A 16 9.56 -25.61 -15.20
CA TYR A 16 9.26 -24.33 -14.57
C TYR A 16 9.42 -24.38 -13.04
N CYS A 17 8.86 -25.38 -12.37
CA CYS A 17 9.02 -25.57 -10.92
C CYS A 17 10.49 -25.79 -10.53
N SER A 18 11.22 -26.62 -11.29
CA SER A 18 12.63 -26.88 -11.04
C SER A 18 13.48 -25.60 -11.18
N PHE A 19 13.15 -24.76 -12.17
CA PHE A 19 13.80 -23.47 -12.36
C PHE A 19 13.54 -22.50 -11.20
N ILE A 20 12.31 -22.41 -10.69
CA ILE A 20 12.00 -21.57 -9.52
C ILE A 20 12.78 -22.02 -8.29
N LEU A 21 12.81 -23.33 -8.01
CA LEU A 21 13.57 -23.88 -6.89
C LEU A 21 15.07 -23.57 -7.01
N LEU A 22 15.64 -23.66 -8.22
CA LEU A 22 17.04 -23.31 -8.47
C LEU A 22 17.34 -21.84 -8.10
N ILE A 23 16.48 -20.91 -8.49
CA ILE A 23 16.63 -19.48 -8.17
C ILE A 23 16.49 -19.23 -6.66
N GLN A 24 15.54 -19.88 -5.99
CA GLN A 24 15.36 -19.75 -4.54
C GLN A 24 16.57 -20.25 -3.74
N VAL A 25 17.14 -21.40 -4.14
CA VAL A 25 18.35 -21.94 -3.51
C VAL A 25 19.56 -21.05 -3.79
N TYR A 26 19.65 -20.46 -4.99
CA TYR A 26 20.69 -19.48 -5.33
C TYR A 26 20.63 -18.24 -4.41
N ASP A 27 19.43 -17.72 -4.14
CA ASP A 27 19.23 -16.54 -3.28
C ASP A 27 19.57 -16.79 -1.80
N GLN A 28 19.47 -18.05 -1.36
CA GLN A 28 19.92 -18.48 -0.03
C GLN A 28 21.44 -18.64 0.06
N GLY A 29 22.19 -18.44 -1.03
CA GLY A 29 23.65 -18.39 -1.04
C GLY A 29 24.34 -19.75 -0.98
N TYR A 30 23.61 -20.86 -1.22
CA TYR A 30 24.17 -22.21 -1.17
C TYR A 30 25.22 -22.51 -2.24
N PHE A 31 25.16 -21.80 -3.38
CA PHE A 31 26.17 -21.87 -4.43
C PHE A 31 26.25 -20.53 -5.18
N LYS A 32 27.41 -20.22 -5.77
CA LYS A 32 27.61 -19.00 -6.58
C LYS A 32 28.02 -19.40 -8.00
N SER A 33 27.29 -18.91 -9.00
CA SER A 33 27.55 -19.15 -10.41
C SER A 33 27.16 -17.91 -11.20
N GLU A 34 28.11 -17.37 -11.95
CA GLU A 34 27.92 -16.19 -12.80
C GLU A 34 26.85 -16.43 -13.87
N THR A 35 26.77 -17.65 -14.42
CA THR A 35 25.76 -18.04 -15.40
C THR A 35 24.35 -18.00 -14.81
N ILE A 36 24.16 -18.50 -13.59
CA ILE A 36 22.85 -18.50 -12.90
C ILE A 36 22.47 -17.08 -12.50
N GLN A 37 23.45 -16.25 -12.12
CA GLN A 37 23.25 -14.83 -11.87
C GLN A 37 22.72 -14.10 -13.12
N GLN A 38 23.36 -14.30 -14.28
CA GLN A 38 22.93 -13.68 -15.53
C GLN A 38 21.51 -14.13 -15.95
N ILE A 39 21.18 -15.41 -15.78
CA ILE A 39 19.83 -15.92 -16.06
C ILE A 39 18.80 -15.30 -15.10
N LYS A 40 19.17 -15.15 -13.83
CA LYS A 40 18.33 -14.49 -12.83
C LYS A 40 18.07 -13.04 -13.19
N GLU A 41 19.11 -12.27 -13.48
CA GLU A 41 19.02 -10.82 -13.72
C GLU A 41 18.37 -10.48 -15.06
N ASN A 42 18.64 -11.26 -16.12
CA ASN A 42 18.16 -10.94 -17.46
C ASN A 42 16.82 -11.58 -17.82
N TYR A 43 16.42 -12.66 -17.12
CA TYR A 43 15.21 -13.41 -17.46
C TYR A 43 14.27 -13.59 -16.27
N ALA A 44 14.74 -14.18 -15.17
CA ALA A 44 13.86 -14.50 -14.05
C ALA A 44 13.28 -13.22 -13.41
N LEU A 45 14.14 -12.27 -13.03
CA LEU A 45 13.72 -11.02 -12.41
C LEU A 45 12.80 -10.21 -13.33
N PRO A 46 13.12 -9.92 -14.62
CA PRO A 46 12.18 -9.22 -15.50
C PRO A 46 10.85 -9.95 -15.69
N PHE A 47 10.86 -11.28 -15.86
CA PHE A 47 9.63 -12.06 -16.03
C PHE A 47 8.75 -12.04 -14.77
N PHE A 48 9.36 -12.18 -13.59
CA PHE A 48 8.66 -12.15 -12.31
C PHE A 48 8.32 -10.71 -11.87
N GLU A 49 9.14 -9.71 -12.12
CA GLU A 49 8.82 -8.32 -11.79
C GLU A 49 7.70 -7.79 -12.69
N GLN A 50 7.70 -8.11 -13.99
CA GLN A 50 6.64 -7.67 -14.89
C GLN A 50 5.32 -8.40 -14.66
N ASN A 51 5.35 -9.72 -14.46
CA ASN A 51 4.12 -10.52 -14.35
C ASN A 51 3.68 -10.71 -12.89
N TRP A 52 4.61 -10.94 -11.95
CA TRP A 52 4.28 -11.18 -10.55
C TRP A 52 4.00 -9.89 -9.78
N SER A 53 4.48 -8.71 -10.19
CA SER A 53 4.04 -7.45 -9.57
C SER A 53 2.53 -7.19 -9.74
N MET A 54 1.89 -7.81 -10.75
CA MET A 54 0.44 -7.82 -10.94
C MET A 54 -0.31 -8.86 -10.07
N PHE A 55 0.36 -9.91 -9.59
CA PHE A 55 -0.28 -11.10 -9.00
C PHE A 55 0.16 -11.45 -7.58
N SER A 56 1.35 -11.01 -7.16
CA SER A 56 1.90 -11.16 -5.82
C SER A 56 2.85 -9.99 -5.58
N PRO A 57 2.34 -8.79 -5.24
CA PRO A 57 3.23 -7.73 -4.83
C PRO A 57 3.97 -8.20 -3.58
N ASN A 58 5.27 -7.91 -3.49
CA ASN A 58 5.99 -8.01 -2.22
C ASN A 58 5.09 -7.40 -1.14
N PRO A 59 4.74 -8.16 -0.08
CA PRO A 59 3.97 -7.58 1.01
C PRO A 59 4.74 -6.34 1.46
N PRO A 60 4.10 -5.16 1.55
CA PRO A 60 4.79 -3.96 1.97
C PRO A 60 5.51 -4.27 3.30
N MET A 61 6.81 -3.96 3.37
CA MET A 61 7.66 -4.30 4.52
C MET A 61 7.26 -3.56 5.82
N GLY A 62 6.19 -2.77 5.77
CA GLY A 62 5.49 -2.17 6.90
C GLY A 62 3.99 -2.03 6.58
N ASN A 63 3.18 -1.89 7.63
CA ASN A 63 1.78 -1.50 7.49
C ASN A 63 1.71 0.03 7.34
N HIS A 64 1.72 0.51 6.10
CA HIS A 64 1.40 1.91 5.82
C HIS A 64 -0.11 2.09 5.82
N TYR A 65 -0.62 3.06 6.56
CA TYR A 65 -2.02 3.45 6.52
C TYR A 65 -2.23 4.94 6.80
N PHE A 66 -3.45 5.40 6.53
CA PHE A 66 -3.84 6.80 6.72
C PHE A 66 -4.89 6.89 7.80
N LEU A 67 -4.67 7.83 8.73
CA LEU A 67 -5.70 8.26 9.66
C LEU A 67 -6.18 9.64 9.28
N VAL A 68 -7.48 9.87 9.36
CA VAL A 68 -8.09 11.16 9.06
C VAL A 68 -8.85 11.67 10.27
N GLN A 69 -8.78 12.97 10.49
CA GLN A 69 -9.64 13.67 11.42
C GLN A 69 -10.30 14.83 10.68
N PHE A 70 -11.63 14.87 10.70
CA PHE A 70 -12.39 15.99 10.19
C PHE A 70 -12.53 17.05 11.27
N SER A 71 -12.45 18.31 10.89
CA SER A 71 -12.60 19.41 11.83
C SER A 71 -13.25 20.62 11.18
N THR A 72 -14.10 21.30 11.92
CA THR A 72 -14.50 22.67 11.64
C THR A 72 -13.69 23.61 12.53
N VAL A 73 -14.09 24.88 12.63
CA VAL A 73 -13.50 25.84 13.58
C VAL A 73 -13.75 25.41 15.03
N THR A 74 -14.92 24.82 15.30
CA THR A 74 -15.42 24.56 16.66
C THR A 74 -15.54 23.07 17.00
N GLN A 75 -15.66 22.19 16.01
CA GLN A 75 -15.90 20.76 16.19
C GLN A 75 -14.77 19.92 15.57
N LYS A 76 -14.55 18.72 16.10
CA LYS A 76 -13.62 17.73 15.56
C LYS A 76 -14.24 16.34 15.64
N SER A 77 -14.00 15.53 14.61
CA SER A 77 -14.35 14.12 14.63
C SER A 77 -13.32 13.31 15.42
N ASP A 78 -13.68 12.07 15.71
CA ASP A 78 -12.70 11.06 16.08
C ASP A 78 -11.71 10.79 14.95
N LEU A 79 -10.59 10.17 15.31
CA LEU A 79 -9.56 9.75 14.39
C LEU A 79 -10.02 8.47 13.68
N ILE A 80 -10.10 8.50 12.35
CA ILE A 80 -10.67 7.41 11.55
C ILE A 80 -9.57 6.76 10.71
N ASP A 81 -9.39 5.44 10.84
CA ASP A 81 -8.59 4.64 9.90
C ASP A 81 -9.40 4.37 8.63
N ILE A 82 -9.11 5.13 7.57
CA ILE A 82 -9.83 5.04 6.30
C ILE A 82 -9.62 3.71 5.58
N GLN A 83 -8.66 2.90 6.02
CA GLN A 83 -8.29 1.63 5.41
C GLN A 83 -8.60 0.42 6.30
N GLN A 84 -9.17 0.63 7.50
CA GLN A 84 -9.31 -0.43 8.51
C GLN A 84 -9.97 -1.71 7.97
N LEU A 85 -11.09 -1.55 7.26
CA LEU A 85 -11.83 -2.67 6.67
C LEU A 85 -11.02 -3.36 5.56
N ILE A 86 -10.34 -2.59 4.73
CA ILE A 86 -9.50 -3.10 3.63
C ILE A 86 -8.33 -3.89 4.21
N ARG A 87 -7.66 -3.35 5.23
CA ARG A 87 -6.58 -4.03 5.96
C ARG A 87 -7.07 -5.33 6.56
N ALA A 88 -8.18 -5.32 7.29
CA ALA A 88 -8.75 -6.51 7.92
C ALA A 88 -9.09 -7.61 6.90
N ARG A 89 -9.67 -7.26 5.76
CA ARG A 89 -10.07 -8.22 4.71
C ARG A 89 -8.92 -8.68 3.82
N SER A 90 -7.88 -7.85 3.66
CA SER A 90 -6.73 -8.15 2.79
C SER A 90 -6.01 -9.45 3.17
N TYR A 91 -6.06 -9.86 4.44
CA TYR A 91 -5.44 -11.11 4.92
C TYR A 91 -6.15 -12.39 4.45
N SER A 92 -7.36 -12.29 3.88
CA SER A 92 -8.13 -13.45 3.43
C SER A 92 -7.62 -14.05 2.11
N SER A 93 -7.06 -13.24 1.22
CA SER A 93 -6.56 -13.70 -0.09
C SER A 93 -5.59 -12.71 -0.71
N PHE A 94 -4.43 -13.20 -1.17
CA PHE A 94 -3.40 -12.43 -1.87
C PHE A 94 -3.87 -11.84 -3.22
N PHE A 95 -4.91 -12.42 -3.83
CA PHE A 95 -5.47 -12.00 -5.12
C PHE A 95 -6.74 -11.15 -4.99
N SER A 96 -7.16 -10.84 -3.76
CA SER A 96 -8.37 -10.04 -3.49
C SER A 96 -8.24 -8.60 -4.00
N ILE A 97 -9.40 -7.98 -4.26
CA ILE A 97 -9.47 -6.55 -4.54
C ILE A 97 -8.91 -5.72 -3.36
N ASP A 98 -9.12 -6.19 -2.13
CA ASP A 98 -8.62 -5.54 -0.91
C ASP A 98 -7.10 -5.46 -0.87
N GLN A 99 -6.39 -6.49 -1.36
CA GLN A 99 -4.94 -6.44 -1.49
C GLN A 99 -4.48 -5.44 -2.55
N ARG A 100 -5.21 -5.32 -3.67
CA ARG A 100 -4.93 -4.31 -4.69
C ARG A 100 -5.14 -2.90 -4.14
N LEU A 101 -6.22 -2.69 -3.38
CA LEU A 101 -6.50 -1.42 -2.71
C LEU A 101 -5.42 -1.11 -1.66
N LYS A 102 -5.05 -2.07 -0.81
CA LYS A 102 -3.93 -1.92 0.16
C LYS A 102 -2.64 -1.49 -0.53
N LYS A 103 -2.31 -2.10 -1.68
CA LYS A 103 -1.13 -1.71 -2.49
C LYS A 103 -1.27 -0.29 -3.04
N TYR A 104 -2.45 0.07 -3.55
CA TYR A 104 -2.72 1.42 -4.03
C TYR A 104 -2.51 2.46 -2.93
N PHE A 105 -3.05 2.23 -1.73
CA PHE A 105 -2.82 3.09 -0.56
C PHE A 105 -1.34 3.19 -0.19
N SER A 106 -0.60 2.09 -0.21
CA SER A 106 0.86 2.10 0.00
C SER A 106 1.59 2.92 -1.08
N GLY A 107 1.13 2.87 -2.33
CA GLY A 107 1.61 3.72 -3.42
C GLY A 107 1.36 5.21 -3.15
N CYS A 108 0.15 5.58 -2.74
CA CYS A 108 -0.17 6.96 -2.35
C CYS A 108 0.72 7.44 -1.18
N PHE A 109 0.96 6.57 -0.20
CA PHE A 109 1.82 6.87 0.95
C PHE A 109 3.24 7.19 0.50
N ASN A 110 3.82 6.34 -0.35
CA ASN A 110 5.18 6.51 -0.83
C ASN A 110 5.33 7.77 -1.70
N ASP A 111 4.31 8.13 -2.49
CA ASP A 111 4.29 9.38 -3.25
C ASP A 111 4.38 10.61 -2.33
N ILE A 112 3.51 10.66 -1.31
CA ILE A 112 3.49 11.73 -0.31
C ILE A 112 4.84 11.85 0.39
N VAL A 113 5.37 10.73 0.92
CA VAL A 113 6.65 10.72 1.65
C VAL A 113 7.81 11.12 0.74
N LYS A 114 7.83 10.68 -0.52
CA LYS A 114 8.87 11.06 -1.49
C LYS A 114 8.87 12.56 -1.75
N LEU A 115 7.69 13.15 -1.95
CA LEU A 115 7.57 14.59 -2.21
C LEU A 115 7.95 15.41 -0.96
N GLN A 116 7.56 14.96 0.25
CA GLN A 116 7.97 15.58 1.50
C GLN A 116 9.50 15.52 1.71
N ARG A 117 10.14 14.37 1.44
CA ARG A 117 11.61 14.23 1.51
C ARG A 117 12.33 15.18 0.55
N ASN A 118 11.70 15.51 -0.58
CA ASN A 118 12.20 16.49 -1.54
C ASN A 118 11.84 17.94 -1.19
N ASN A 119 11.30 18.20 0.01
CA ASN A 119 10.85 19.52 0.48
C ASN A 119 9.78 20.17 -0.43
N ILE A 120 8.99 19.37 -1.14
CA ILE A 120 7.89 19.87 -1.98
C ILE A 120 6.66 20.09 -1.08
N LYS A 121 6.15 21.32 -1.05
CA LYS A 121 4.94 21.70 -0.30
C LYS A 121 3.68 21.23 -1.02
N ILE A 122 3.35 19.95 -0.82
CA ILE A 122 2.17 19.31 -1.41
C ILE A 122 0.86 19.70 -0.74
N GLN A 123 0.91 20.31 0.45
CA GLN A 123 -0.27 20.71 1.21
C GLN A 123 -0.97 21.92 0.57
N ASP A 124 -0.19 22.86 0.03
CA ASP A 124 -0.69 24.08 -0.62
C ASP A 124 -1.35 23.78 -1.98
N ASN A 125 -0.89 22.71 -2.65
CA ASN A 125 -1.45 22.26 -3.91
C ASN A 125 -1.47 20.72 -3.99
N PRO A 126 -2.56 20.08 -3.52
CA PRO A 126 -2.69 18.63 -3.48
C PRO A 126 -2.53 17.95 -4.84
N HIS A 127 -2.80 18.65 -5.95
CA HIS A 127 -2.69 18.11 -7.31
C HIS A 127 -1.24 17.79 -7.73
N ILE A 128 -0.24 18.30 -6.99
CA ILE A 128 1.17 17.95 -7.21
C ILE A 128 1.42 16.48 -6.82
N SER A 129 0.68 15.97 -5.84
CA SER A 129 0.77 14.58 -5.38
C SER A 129 -0.49 13.83 -5.77
N GLN A 130 -0.39 12.98 -6.79
CA GLN A 130 -1.48 12.08 -7.15
C GLN A 130 -1.89 11.20 -5.97
N GLY A 131 -0.92 10.82 -5.12
CA GLY A 131 -1.17 10.13 -3.86
C GLY A 131 -2.07 10.95 -2.93
N LEU A 132 -1.67 12.18 -2.60
CA LEU A 132 -2.43 13.06 -1.70
C LEU A 132 -3.82 13.36 -2.22
N GLU A 133 -3.94 13.73 -3.51
CA GLU A 133 -5.23 14.01 -4.14
C GLU A 133 -6.19 12.82 -4.03
N SER A 134 -5.69 11.61 -4.27
CA SER A 134 -6.48 10.38 -4.17
C SER A 134 -6.95 10.13 -2.74
N ILE A 135 -6.09 10.35 -1.73
CA ILE A 135 -6.46 10.20 -0.32
C ILE A 135 -7.45 11.27 0.12
N VAL A 136 -7.29 12.53 -0.31
CA VAL A 136 -8.24 13.60 -0.03
C VAL A 136 -9.61 13.27 -0.64
N ASN A 137 -9.65 12.81 -1.88
CA ASN A 137 -10.90 12.42 -2.54
C ASN A 137 -11.56 11.21 -1.87
N TYR A 138 -10.78 10.20 -1.49
CA TYR A 138 -11.31 9.08 -0.71
C TYR A 138 -11.85 9.55 0.65
N SER A 139 -11.18 10.51 1.28
CA SER A 139 -11.62 11.06 2.56
C SER A 139 -12.90 11.87 2.45
N LYS A 140 -13.20 12.50 1.30
CA LYS A 140 -14.53 13.10 1.03
C LYS A 140 -15.64 12.04 1.06
N PHE A 141 -15.38 10.87 0.48
CA PHE A 141 -16.32 9.75 0.55
C PHE A 141 -16.47 9.22 1.99
N VAL A 142 -15.39 9.11 2.75
CA VAL A 142 -15.46 8.75 4.18
C VAL A 142 -16.28 9.78 4.95
N PHE A 143 -16.03 11.07 4.74
CA PHE A 143 -16.76 12.18 5.36
C PHE A 143 -18.27 12.08 5.10
N GLN A 144 -18.70 11.81 3.86
CA GLN A 144 -20.11 11.62 3.51
C GLN A 144 -20.81 10.50 4.29
N ASN A 145 -20.04 9.53 4.80
CA ASN A 145 -20.57 8.43 5.60
C ASN A 145 -20.43 8.66 7.12
N GLN A 146 -19.86 9.80 7.57
CA GLN A 146 -19.75 10.17 8.99
C GLN A 146 -20.99 10.95 9.45
N THR A 147 -22.11 10.26 9.63
CA THR A 147 -23.40 10.89 10.02
C THR A 147 -23.31 11.65 11.34
N ASP A 148 -22.60 11.10 12.32
CA ASP A 148 -22.49 11.67 13.65
C ASP A 148 -21.78 13.02 13.60
N PHE A 149 -20.64 13.08 12.89
CA PHE A 149 -19.92 14.33 12.71
C PHE A 149 -20.70 15.31 11.84
N GLN A 150 -21.34 14.85 10.75
CA GLN A 150 -22.15 15.71 9.89
C GLN A 150 -23.30 16.39 10.64
N SER A 151 -23.91 15.72 11.63
CA SER A 151 -24.99 16.30 12.44
C SER A 151 -24.53 17.48 13.32
N LEU A 152 -23.22 17.60 13.57
CA LEU A 152 -22.61 18.65 14.38
C LEU A 152 -22.18 19.88 13.56
N ILE A 153 -22.25 19.80 12.23
CA ILE A 153 -21.74 20.84 11.32
C ILE A 153 -22.86 21.80 10.95
N GLN A 154 -22.59 23.11 10.96
CA GLN A 154 -23.55 24.10 10.52
C GLN A 154 -23.50 24.34 9.00
N PRO A 155 -24.60 24.79 8.36
CA PRO A 155 -24.68 25.01 6.90
C PRO A 155 -23.74 26.08 6.31
N GLN A 156 -22.85 26.69 7.11
CA GLN A 156 -21.83 27.63 6.62
C GLN A 156 -20.42 27.25 7.08
N ASP A 157 -20.27 26.12 7.78
CA ASP A 157 -18.98 25.69 8.28
C ASP A 157 -18.08 25.21 7.14
N SER A 158 -16.83 25.66 7.20
CA SER A 158 -15.76 25.09 6.40
C SER A 158 -15.22 23.84 7.10
N VAL A 159 -15.21 22.73 6.37
CA VAL A 159 -14.68 21.45 6.85
C VAL A 159 -13.25 21.28 6.36
N PHE A 160 -12.35 21.01 7.29
CA PHE A 160 -10.95 20.71 7.03
C PHE A 160 -10.67 19.26 7.39
N ILE A 161 -9.75 18.65 6.65
CA ILE A 161 -9.19 17.35 6.96
C ILE A 161 -7.77 17.50 7.49
N LYS A 162 -7.50 16.81 8.58
CA LYS A 162 -6.18 16.59 9.11
C LYS A 162 -5.78 15.15 8.80
N LEU A 163 -4.74 14.98 7.98
CA LEU A 163 -4.27 13.67 7.52
C LEU A 163 -3.04 13.26 8.33
N PHE A 164 -3.02 12.01 8.78
CA PHE A 164 -1.87 11.40 9.42
C PHE A 164 -1.42 10.21 8.60
N LEU A 165 -0.14 10.20 8.26
CA LEU A 165 0.56 9.08 7.66
C LEU A 165 1.10 8.21 8.78
N VAL A 166 0.70 6.95 8.79
CA VAL A 166 1.16 5.99 9.78
C VAL A 166 2.00 4.92 9.12
N ASP A 167 3.24 4.81 9.57
CA ASP A 167 4.16 3.74 9.20
C ASP A 167 4.36 2.80 10.39
N GLU A 168 3.73 1.63 10.33
CA GLU A 168 3.85 0.58 11.34
C GLU A 168 4.83 -0.49 10.85
N GLN A 169 6.08 -0.41 11.30
CA GLN A 169 7.15 -1.31 10.90
C GLN A 169 7.34 -2.43 11.92
N LEU A 170 7.56 -3.66 11.43
CA LEU A 170 8.02 -4.74 12.29
C LEU A 170 9.46 -4.44 12.70
N ASN A 171 9.79 -4.67 13.98
CA ASN A 171 11.15 -4.59 14.45
C ASN A 171 12.07 -5.47 13.58
N THR A 172 13.20 -4.89 13.16
CA THR A 172 14.14 -5.51 12.23
C THR A 172 15.03 -6.56 12.89
N ASP A 173 15.11 -6.55 14.23
CA ASP A 173 15.86 -7.55 14.99
C ASP A 173 15.07 -8.87 15.09
N ILE A 174 15.58 -9.88 14.38
CA ILE A 174 15.02 -11.24 14.37
C ILE A 174 15.07 -11.95 15.73
N HIS A 175 15.88 -11.46 16.68
CA HIS A 175 16.03 -12.04 18.01
C HIS A 175 15.09 -11.44 19.05
N LEU A 176 14.46 -10.30 18.73
CA LEU A 176 13.48 -9.67 19.59
C LEU A 176 12.06 -10.22 19.31
N PRO A 177 11.17 -10.22 20.32
CA PRO A 177 9.76 -10.47 20.08
C PRO A 177 9.24 -9.54 18.98
N LYS A 178 8.29 -10.03 18.18
CA LYS A 178 7.64 -9.23 17.12
C LYS A 178 6.95 -8.01 17.73
N THR A 179 7.65 -6.88 17.74
CA THR A 179 7.14 -5.58 18.16
C THR A 179 6.99 -4.69 16.95
N TYR A 180 6.00 -3.80 16.98
CA TYR A 180 5.75 -2.83 15.92
C TYR A 180 6.17 -1.44 16.37
N THR A 181 6.89 -0.73 15.52
CA THR A 181 7.23 0.68 15.70
C THR A 181 6.30 1.50 14.82
N THR A 182 5.54 2.41 15.42
CA THR A 182 4.58 3.25 14.72
C THR A 182 5.10 4.68 14.61
N ILE A 183 5.32 5.15 13.38
CA ILE A 183 5.73 6.53 13.09
C ILE A 183 4.51 7.28 12.58
N TYR A 184 4.24 8.43 13.20
CA TYR A 184 3.14 9.32 12.83
C TYR A 184 3.68 10.59 12.18
N THR A 185 3.29 10.83 10.94
CA THR A 185 3.57 12.08 10.23
C THR A 185 2.25 12.82 10.00
N GLU A 186 2.10 13.95 10.67
CA GLU A 186 0.95 14.85 10.49
C GLU A 186 1.13 15.74 9.26
N LEU A 187 0.09 15.86 8.44
CA LEU A 187 0.00 16.90 7.42
C LEU A 187 -0.84 18.07 7.92
N ASP A 188 -0.53 19.27 7.43
CA ASP A 188 -1.31 20.48 7.69
C ASP A 188 -2.78 20.31 7.27
N LYS A 189 -3.65 21.12 7.87
CA LYS A 189 -5.08 21.11 7.58
C LYS A 189 -5.34 21.41 6.10
N LEU A 190 -5.97 20.47 5.41
CA LEU A 190 -6.40 20.62 4.02
C LEU A 190 -7.88 20.99 3.98
N PHE A 191 -8.26 21.91 3.12
CA PHE A 191 -9.66 22.25 2.91
C PHE A 191 -10.38 21.07 2.22
N LEU A 192 -11.54 20.67 2.75
CA LEU A 192 -12.31 19.54 2.24
C LEU A 192 -13.54 20.00 1.44
N ILE A 193 -14.43 20.76 2.09
CA ILE A 193 -15.69 21.26 1.50
C ILE A 193 -16.28 22.36 2.41
N GLN A 194 -17.11 23.23 1.83
CA GLN A 194 -18.00 24.13 2.55
C GLN A 194 -19.41 23.53 2.52
N GLN A 195 -20.06 23.37 3.69
CA GLN A 195 -21.47 22.99 3.74
C GLN A 195 -22.32 24.15 3.21
N HIS A 196 -23.41 23.82 2.50
CA HIS A 196 -24.37 24.77 1.93
C HIS A 196 -25.75 24.53 2.53
#